data_AF-A0A7Y6DJR5-F1
#
_entry.id   AF-A0A7Y6DJR5-F1
#
_cell.length_a   1.000
_cell.length_b   1.000
_cell.length_c   1.000
_cell.angle_alpha   90.00
_cell.angle_beta   90.00
_cell.angle_gamma   90.00
#
_symmetry.space_group_name_H-M   'P 1'
#
loop_
_entity.id
_entity.type
_entity.pdbx_description
1 polymer ?
#
loop_
_entity_poly.entity_id
_entity_poly.type
_entity_poly.pdbx_seq_one_letter_code
_entity_poly.pdbx_strand_id
1 'polypeptide(L)' 'MLGKRAQDLAPAMVFPSDRICRINGEFYFSTREGTQEGPFASREAAEQEVAAYIERMQKALEIAS' A
#
# COMPACT_ATOMS: atom_id res chain seq x y z
N MET A 1 -32.88 18.62 15.46
CA MET A 1 -31.54 18.70 14.83
C MET A 1 -30.52 18.27 15.87
N LEU A 2 -29.84 17.13 15.72
CA LEU A 2 -28.75 16.75 16.61
C LEU A 2 -27.76 15.82 15.88
N GLY A 3 -26.52 16.30 15.77
CA GLY A 3 -25.29 15.50 15.72
C GLY A 3 -25.12 14.52 14.57
N LYS A 4 -24.55 15.00 13.45
CA LYS A 4 -23.85 14.13 12.50
C LYS A 4 -22.78 13.32 13.26
N ARG A 5 -22.70 12.01 13.00
CA ARG A 5 -21.71 11.12 13.63
C ARG A 5 -20.29 11.65 13.41
N ALA A 6 -19.56 11.88 14.50
CA ALA A 6 -18.14 12.19 14.49
C ALA A 6 -17.34 10.88 14.40
N GLN A 7 -17.17 10.36 13.20
CA GLN A 7 -16.19 9.29 12.93
C GLN A 7 -15.56 9.52 11.56
N ASP A 8 -14.51 10.35 11.55
CA ASP A 8 -13.38 10.23 10.63
C ASP A 8 -12.13 10.57 11.46
N LEU A 9 -11.66 9.61 12.26
CA LEU A 9 -10.63 9.80 13.30
C LEU A 9 -9.20 9.47 12.87
N ALA A 10 -8.90 9.46 11.57
CA ALA A 10 -7.52 9.61 11.10
C ALA A 10 -7.54 10.12 9.66
N PRO A 11 -6.62 11.03 9.28
CA PRO A 11 -6.34 11.26 7.88
C PRO A 11 -5.84 9.93 7.29
N ALA A 12 -6.74 9.20 6.63
CA ALA A 12 -6.32 8.07 5.82
C ALA A 12 -5.52 8.66 4.67
N MET A 13 -4.23 8.31 4.59
CA MET A 13 -3.40 8.65 3.45
C MET A 13 -3.92 7.88 2.24
N VAL A 14 -4.86 8.51 1.54
CA VAL A 14 -5.36 8.08 0.24
C VAL A 14 -4.23 8.41 -0.73
N PHE A 15 -3.57 7.38 -1.24
CA PHE A 15 -2.61 7.52 -2.33
C PHE A 15 -3.37 7.22 -3.62
N PRO A 16 -3.87 8.24 -4.35
CA PRO A 16 -4.54 8.05 -5.63
C PRO A 16 -3.56 7.69 -6.76
N SER A 17 -2.24 7.77 -6.51
CA SER A 17 -1.22 7.34 -7.46
C SER A 17 -1.07 5.84 -7.44
N ASP A 18 -1.06 5.25 -8.64
CA ASP A 18 -0.64 3.88 -8.90
C ASP A 18 0.65 3.58 -8.11
N ARG A 19 0.63 2.55 -7.25
CA ARG A 19 1.76 2.24 -6.36
C ARG A 19 2.95 1.66 -7.12
N ILE A 20 2.76 1.37 -8.40
CA ILE A 20 3.76 0.76 -9.27
C ILE A 20 4.45 1.84 -10.10
N CYS A 21 5.78 1.81 -10.08
CA CYS A 21 6.62 2.67 -10.88
C CYS A 21 7.58 1.83 -11.74
N ARG A 22 8.02 2.41 -12.85
CA ARG A 22 8.99 1.77 -13.76
C ARG A 22 10.28 2.57 -13.75
N ILE A 23 11.39 1.92 -13.40
CA ILE A 23 12.71 2.55 -13.30
C ILE A 23 13.67 1.73 -14.15
N ASN A 24 14.31 2.37 -15.14
CA ASN A 24 15.27 1.73 -16.06
C ASN A 24 14.73 0.48 -16.77
N GLY A 25 13.42 0.43 -17.03
CA GLY A 25 12.79 -0.70 -17.71
C GLY A 25 12.20 -1.75 -16.76
N GLU A 26 12.60 -1.74 -15.48
CA GLU A 26 12.18 -2.68 -14.43
C GLU A 26 10.98 -2.10 -13.63
N PHE A 27 10.15 -2.98 -13.05
CA PHE A 27 9.00 -2.58 -12.24
C PHE A 27 9.30 -2.61 -10.75
N TYR A 28 8.78 -1.65 -10.01
CA TYR A 28 8.88 -1.54 -8.56
C TYR A 28 7.56 -1.09 -7.98
N PHE A 29 7.31 -1.37 -6.71
CA PHE A 29 6.21 -0.72 -5.98
C PHE A 29 6.71 0.07 -4.78
N SER A 30 5.98 1.11 -4.41
CA SER A 30 6.30 1.95 -3.24
C SER A 30 5.40 1.61 -2.05
N THR A 31 6.00 1.52 -0.87
CA THR A 31 5.29 1.29 0.40
C THR A 31 4.91 2.62 1.07
N ARG A 32 4.07 2.59 2.10
CA ARG A 32 3.68 3.80 2.84
C ARG A 32 4.83 4.35 3.68
N GLU A 33 5.79 3.49 3.97
CA GLU A 33 7.00 3.74 4.75
C GLU A 33 8.11 4.39 3.90
N GLY A 34 7.86 4.59 2.60
CA GLY A 34 8.80 5.21 1.66
C GLY A 34 9.85 4.25 1.11
N THR A 35 9.69 2.93 1.32
CA THR A 35 10.56 1.92 0.70
C THR A 35 10.08 1.61 -0.71
N GLN A 36 11.03 1.17 -1.54
CA GLN A 36 10.77 0.74 -2.90
C GLN A 36 11.16 -0.72 -3.03
N GLU A 37 10.17 -1.56 -3.30
CA GLU A 37 10.31 -3.00 -3.40
C GLU A 37 10.39 -3.42 -4.88
N GLY A 38 11.23 -4.39 -5.19
CA GLY A 38 11.51 -4.85 -6.55
C GLY A 38 13.02 -5.08 -6.77
N PRO A 39 13.47 -5.27 -8.03
CA PRO A 39 12.70 -5.18 -9.27
C PRO A 39 11.78 -6.38 -9.53
N PHE A 40 10.73 -6.15 -10.32
CA PHE A 40 9.80 -7.17 -10.83
C PHE A 40 9.83 -7.23 -12.35
N ALA A 41 9.74 -8.44 -12.89
CA ALA A 41 9.83 -8.72 -14.32
C ALA A 41 8.64 -8.17 -15.13
N SER A 42 7.48 -7.99 -14.50
CA SER A 42 6.29 -7.44 -15.14
C SER A 42 5.46 -6.61 -14.16
N ARG A 43 4.54 -5.81 -14.69
CA ARG A 43 3.61 -5.02 -13.87
C ARG A 43 2.72 -5.93 -13.04
N GLU A 44 2.22 -7.00 -13.64
CA GLU A 44 1.34 -7.98 -12.98
C GLU A 44 2.07 -8.65 -11.80
N ALA A 45 3.36 -8.96 -11.94
CA ALA A 45 4.17 -9.50 -10.85
C ALA A 45 4.29 -8.49 -9.69
N ALA A 46 4.50 -7.20 -9.99
CA ALA A 46 4.51 -6.15 -8.98
C ALA A 46 3.14 -6.00 -8.29
N GLU A 47 2.02 -6.13 -9.01
CA GLU A 47 0.65 -6.07 -8.45
C GLU A 47 0.39 -7.22 -7.46
N GLN A 48 0.81 -8.45 -7.80
CA GLN A 48 0.69 -9.60 -6.90
C GLN A 48 1.52 -9.41 -5.63
N GLU A 49 2.74 -8.91 -5.75
CA GLU A 49 3.62 -8.65 -4.60
C GLU A 49 3.11 -7.51 -3.72
N VAL A 50 2.47 -6.49 -4.30
CA VAL A 50 1.76 -5.45 -3.53
C VAL A 50 0.66 -6.07 -2.66
N ALA A 51 -0.17 -6.95 -3.22
CA ALA A 51 -1.22 -7.63 -2.47
C ALA A 51 -0.64 -8.47 -1.32
N ALA A 52 0.39 -9.28 -1.62
CA ALA A 52 1.09 -10.10 -0.63
C ALA A 52 1.77 -9.26 0.46
N TYR A 53 2.31 -8.07 0.13
CA TYR A 53 2.85 -7.13 1.11
C TYR A 53 1.76 -6.61 2.06
N ILE A 54 0.62 -6.18 1.51
CA ILE A 54 -0.50 -5.68 2.31
C ILE A 54 -1.01 -6.75 3.28
N GLU A 55 -1.19 -7.99 2.81
CA GLU A 55 -1.63 -9.11 3.66
C GLU A 55 -0.63 -9.39 4.79
N ARG A 56 0.68 -9.40 4.49
CA ARG A 56 1.75 -9.57 5.49
C ARG A 56 1.69 -8.47 6.56
N MET A 57 1.48 -7.21 6.15
CA MET A 57 1.39 -6.08 7.07
C MET A 57 0.13 -6.10 7.92
N GLN A 58 -1.02 -6.46 7.34
CA GLN A 58 -2.26 -6.64 8.09
C GLN A 58 -2.11 -7.72 9.15
N LYS A 59 -1.55 -8.88 8.79
CA LYS A 59 -1.30 -9.97 9.73
C LYS A 59 -0.29 -9.58 10.82
N ALA A 60 0.75 -8.83 10.48
CA ALA A 60 1.72 -8.34 11.47
C ALA A 60 1.07 -7.37 12.48
N LEU A 61 0.16 -6.50 12.00
CA LEU A 61 -0.62 -5.61 12.87
C LEU A 61 -1.59 -6.38 13.77
N GLU A 62 -2.24 -7.43 13.27
CA GLU A 62 -3.12 -8.30 14.08
C GLU A 62 -2.36 -9.03 15.19
N ILE A 63 -1.16 -9.53 14.91
CA ILE A 63 -0.32 -10.23 15.91
C ILE A 63 0.19 -9.26 16.99
N ALA A 64 0.40 -7.99 16.64
CA ALA A 64 0.90 -6.97 17.56
C ALA A 64 -0.20 -6.33 18.43
N SER A 65 -1.48 -6.65 18.17
CA SER A 65 -2.64 -6.17 18.92
C SER A 65 -3.04 -7.13 20.05
#